data_AF-A0AAV0QCR5-F1
#
_entry.id   AF-A0AAV0QCR5-F1
#
_cell.length_a   1.000
_cell.length_b   1.000
_cell.length_c   1.000
_cell.angle_alpha   90.00
_cell.angle_beta   90.00
_cell.angle_gamma   90.00
#
_symmetry.space_group_name_H-M   'P 1'
#
loop_
_entity.id
_entity.type
_entity.pdbx_description
1 polymer ?
#
loop_
_entity_poly.entity_id
_entity_poly.type
_entity_poly.pdbx_seq_one_letter_code
_entity_poly.pdbx_strand_id
1 'polypeptide(L)'
;MSIGHFRLWSSLVLSLVLWSNTITSDAAIGSGYLRKIREVNKLGPYLGIVVPNMFEMDPLLHSDRFVPDSRTTSLDIMGKRFRIGKVGNQKVILVMTGLSMLNAGITTELLLTLFSLEGVLHYGIAGNANPNLQIGDVTIPEYWAHSGLWNWQRFGSGPNNPLALESNGDFTREIGYLRFANYSITPSSDNFLNNVWYQPEEIFTVDGSPEVREHIFKVPVDSRYLEVAKMVEVIILYNFMKQILGCFKYHQDWDFYQNTSLSKKKKIQTC
;
A
#
# COMPACT_ATOMS: atom_id res chain seq x y z
N MET A 1 16.16 66.34 11.55
CA MET A 1 15.00 65.47 11.26
C MET A 1 14.24 65.24 12.55
N SER A 2 12.96 65.59 12.61
CA SER A 2 12.10 65.37 13.78
C SER A 2 11.91 63.86 14.03
N ILE A 3 11.89 63.45 15.30
CA ILE A 3 11.62 62.08 15.76
C ILE A 3 10.31 61.52 15.13
N GLY A 4 9.36 62.39 14.81
CA GLY A 4 8.11 62.01 14.12
C GLY A 4 8.33 61.50 12.69
N HIS A 5 9.28 62.06 11.93
CA HIS A 5 9.58 61.59 10.57
C HIS A 5 10.27 60.22 10.56
N PHE A 6 11.14 59.94 11.53
CA PHE A 6 11.79 58.64 11.65
C PHE A 6 10.79 57.51 11.99
N ARG A 7 9.78 57.81 12.84
CA ARG A 7 8.71 56.85 13.19
C ARG A 7 7.78 56.52 12.02
N LEU A 8 7.45 57.53 11.20
CA LEU A 8 6.65 57.33 9.99
C LEU A 8 7.40 56.52 8.94
N TRP A 9 8.67 56.83 8.72
CA TRP A 9 9.51 56.12 7.75
C TRP A 9 9.76 54.67 8.16
N SER A 10 10.08 54.43 9.44
CA SER A 10 10.26 53.06 9.95
C SER A 10 8.99 52.22 9.86
N SER A 11 7.81 52.82 10.13
CA SER A 11 6.52 52.12 9.99
C SER A 11 6.19 51.79 8.52
N LEU A 12 6.52 52.70 7.60
CA LEU A 12 6.35 52.50 6.15
C LEU A 12 7.30 51.43 5.60
N VAL A 13 8.55 51.40 6.07
CA VAL A 13 9.52 50.36 5.70
C VAL A 13 9.08 49.01 6.27
N LEU A 14 8.60 48.96 7.51
CA LEU A 14 8.07 47.71 8.08
C LEU A 14 6.84 47.21 7.32
N SER A 15 5.90 48.09 6.95
CA SER A 15 4.72 47.67 6.18
C SER A 15 5.08 47.24 4.76
N LEU A 16 6.04 47.90 4.10
CA LEU A 16 6.59 47.48 2.81
C LEU A 16 7.32 46.13 2.89
N VAL A 17 8.09 45.88 3.95
CA VAL A 17 8.77 44.60 4.20
C VAL A 17 7.74 43.50 4.51
N LEU A 18 6.67 43.80 5.25
CA LEU A 18 5.59 42.85 5.51
C LEU A 18 4.74 42.56 4.26
N TRP A 19 4.60 43.53 3.34
CA TRP A 19 3.94 43.34 2.04
C TRP A 19 4.81 42.59 1.03
N SER A 20 6.12 42.84 1.00
CA SER A 20 7.05 42.18 0.07
C SER A 20 7.39 40.75 0.47
N ASN A 21 7.15 40.36 1.72
CA ASN A 21 7.27 38.97 2.20
C ASN A 21 5.96 38.18 2.04
N THR A 22 5.21 38.40 0.96
CA THR A 22 4.35 37.33 0.47
C THR A 22 5.24 36.30 -0.22
N ILE A 23 5.89 35.47 0.59
CA ILE A 23 6.60 34.28 0.12
C ILE A 23 5.54 33.41 -0.56
N THR A 24 5.47 33.51 -1.89
CA THR A 24 4.82 32.50 -2.71
C THR A 24 5.70 31.27 -2.64
N SER A 25 5.53 30.46 -1.60
CA SER A 25 6.11 29.13 -1.57
C SER A 25 5.47 28.35 -2.72
N ASP A 26 6.26 27.92 -3.70
CA ASP A 26 5.85 26.89 -4.65
C ASP A 26 5.70 25.57 -3.87
N ALA A 27 4.56 25.41 -3.23
CA ALA A 27 4.20 24.16 -2.58
C ALA A 27 3.84 23.15 -3.66
N ALA A 28 4.23 21.89 -3.46
CA ALA A 28 3.85 20.77 -4.33
C ALA A 28 2.30 20.67 -4.51
N ILE A 29 1.54 21.25 -3.58
CA ILE A 29 0.09 21.34 -3.62
C ILE A 29 -0.34 22.80 -3.59
N GLY A 30 -1.14 23.20 -4.57
CA GLY A 30 -1.67 24.56 -4.66
C GLY A 30 -2.49 24.97 -3.42
N SER A 31 -2.41 26.25 -3.06
CA SER A 31 -3.05 26.83 -1.87
C SER A 31 -4.56 26.57 -1.78
N GLY A 32 -5.25 26.51 -2.92
CA GLY A 32 -6.67 26.15 -3.01
C GLY A 32 -6.96 24.73 -2.51
N TYR A 33 -6.12 23.76 -2.87
CA TYR A 33 -6.22 22.38 -2.38
C TYR A 33 -5.84 22.30 -0.90
N LEU A 34 -4.78 22.98 -0.46
CA LEU A 34 -4.40 23.02 0.97
C LEU A 34 -5.53 23.56 1.86
N ARG A 35 -6.29 24.55 1.39
CA ARG A 35 -7.48 25.02 2.12
C ARG A 35 -8.55 23.93 2.21
N LYS A 36 -8.88 23.26 1.10
CA LYS A 36 -9.88 22.17 1.11
C LYS A 36 -9.44 21.00 1.99
N ILE A 37 -8.17 20.61 1.92
CA ILE A 37 -7.57 19.57 2.77
C ILE A 37 -7.71 19.93 4.25
N ARG A 38 -7.42 21.19 4.63
CA ARG A 38 -7.62 21.67 6.01
C ARG A 38 -9.09 21.58 6.45
N GLU A 39 -10.04 21.91 5.58
CA GLU A 39 -11.47 21.75 5.91
C GLU A 39 -11.86 20.27 6.07
N VAL A 40 -11.35 19.38 5.22
CA VAL A 40 -11.56 17.93 5.38
C VAL A 40 -10.98 17.44 6.71
N ASN A 41 -9.75 17.85 7.06
CA ASN A 41 -9.05 17.41 8.27
C ASN A 41 -9.71 17.90 9.57
N LYS A 42 -10.39 19.05 9.56
CA LYS A 42 -11.19 19.51 10.71
C LYS A 42 -12.32 18.55 11.09
N LEU A 43 -12.77 17.74 10.13
CA LEU A 43 -13.84 16.75 10.33
C LEU A 43 -13.28 15.34 10.60
N GLY A 44 -11.96 15.14 10.55
CA GLY A 44 -11.32 13.84 10.82
C GLY A 44 -11.31 13.45 12.30
N PRO A 45 -10.58 12.38 12.67
CA PRO A 45 -9.79 11.53 11.77
C PRO A 45 -10.65 10.66 10.85
N TYR A 46 -10.05 10.14 9.78
CA TYR A 46 -10.66 9.21 8.83
C TYR A 46 -9.92 7.87 8.82
N LEU A 47 -10.64 6.80 8.47
CA LEU A 47 -10.00 5.56 8.03
C LEU A 47 -9.61 5.70 6.56
N GLY A 48 -8.32 5.60 6.25
CA GLY A 48 -7.83 5.53 4.88
C GLY A 48 -8.15 4.17 4.27
N ILE A 49 -8.80 4.13 3.11
CA ILE A 49 -9.04 2.90 2.36
C ILE A 49 -8.26 3.00 1.04
N VAL A 50 -7.27 2.13 0.88
CA VAL A 50 -6.44 2.05 -0.33
C VAL A 50 -6.79 0.79 -1.12
N VAL A 51 -7.07 0.96 -2.41
CA VAL A 51 -7.56 -0.12 -3.28
C VAL A 51 -6.75 -0.15 -4.59
N PRO A 52 -6.29 -1.31 -5.08
CA PRO A 52 -5.43 -1.37 -6.25
C PRO A 52 -6.08 -0.86 -7.54
N ASN A 53 -7.33 -1.25 -7.81
CA ASN A 53 -7.97 -0.93 -9.08
C ASN A 53 -9.50 -0.69 -8.96
N MET A 54 -10.11 -0.31 -10.09
CA MET A 54 -11.55 -0.03 -10.16
C MET A 54 -12.43 -1.27 -9.94
N PHE A 55 -12.02 -2.46 -10.37
CA PHE A 55 -12.82 -3.68 -10.17
C PHE A 55 -13.04 -4.01 -8.69
N GLU A 56 -12.05 -3.69 -7.85
CA GLU A 56 -12.11 -3.88 -6.41
C GLU A 56 -12.81 -2.71 -5.71
N MET A 57 -12.66 -1.49 -6.25
CA MET A 57 -13.20 -0.27 -5.64
C MET A 57 -14.68 -0.03 -5.97
N ASP A 58 -15.11 -0.35 -7.19
CA ASP A 58 -16.47 -0.12 -7.69
C ASP A 58 -17.58 -0.77 -6.85
N PRO A 59 -17.42 -2.01 -6.34
CA PRO A 59 -18.43 -2.64 -5.49
C PRO A 59 -18.77 -1.81 -4.25
N LEU A 60 -17.76 -1.20 -3.63
CA LEU A 60 -17.98 -0.32 -2.48
C LEU A 60 -18.62 0.99 -2.93
N LEU A 61 -18.11 1.61 -3.99
CA LEU A 61 -18.60 2.90 -4.50
C LEU A 61 -20.08 2.87 -4.93
N HIS A 62 -20.51 1.76 -5.51
CA HIS A 62 -21.90 1.57 -5.98
C HIS A 62 -22.78 0.84 -4.96
N SER A 63 -22.25 0.54 -3.78
CA SER A 63 -23.08 0.00 -2.69
C SER A 63 -23.79 1.13 -1.96
N ASP A 64 -24.97 0.84 -1.40
CA ASP A 64 -25.69 1.75 -0.49
C ASP A 64 -24.94 1.99 0.83
N ARG A 65 -23.77 1.36 1.02
CA ARG A 65 -22.95 1.49 2.24
C ARG A 65 -22.01 2.67 2.17
N PHE A 66 -21.51 3.03 1.00
CA PHE A 66 -20.65 4.19 0.83
C PHE A 66 -21.49 5.44 0.57
N VAL A 67 -21.38 6.41 1.45
CA VAL A 67 -22.08 7.69 1.32
C VAL A 67 -21.03 8.80 1.16
N PRO A 68 -20.94 9.46 0.00
CA PRO A 68 -20.04 10.60 -0.20
C PRO A 68 -20.33 11.74 0.79
N ASP A 69 -19.29 12.48 1.17
CA ASP A 69 -19.47 13.69 1.97
C ASP A 69 -20.28 14.73 1.19
N SER A 70 -21.15 15.46 1.90
CA SER A 70 -22.09 16.40 1.28
C SER A 70 -21.43 17.68 0.77
N ARG A 71 -20.25 18.04 1.30
CA ARG A 71 -19.54 19.27 0.94
C ARG A 71 -18.39 19.00 -0.02
N THR A 72 -17.57 18.00 0.29
CA THR A 72 -16.38 17.65 -0.48
C THR A 72 -16.40 16.17 -0.83
N THR A 73 -17.01 15.80 -1.95
CA THR A 73 -17.11 14.40 -2.37
C THR A 73 -15.75 13.79 -2.75
N SER A 74 -14.87 14.58 -3.36
CA SER A 74 -13.52 14.15 -3.71
C SER A 74 -12.54 15.29 -3.91
N LEU A 75 -11.24 14.99 -3.80
CA LEU A 75 -10.12 15.86 -4.16
C LEU A 75 -9.17 15.11 -5.10
N ASP A 76 -8.84 15.73 -6.24
CA ASP A 76 -7.91 15.18 -7.22
C ASP A 76 -6.54 15.84 -7.03
N ILE A 77 -5.55 15.08 -6.55
CA ILE A 77 -4.23 15.60 -6.17
C ILE A 77 -3.17 14.65 -6.77
N MET A 78 -2.21 15.20 -7.51
CA MET A 78 -1.09 14.44 -8.12
C MET A 78 -1.55 13.19 -8.90
N GLY A 79 -2.64 13.31 -9.65
CA GLY A 79 -3.21 12.22 -10.44
C GLY A 79 -3.95 11.14 -9.64
N LYS A 80 -4.21 11.37 -8.34
CA LYS A 80 -4.98 10.49 -7.46
C LYS A 80 -6.28 11.17 -7.02
N ARG A 81 -7.39 10.42 -7.06
CA ARG A 81 -8.70 10.86 -6.59
C ARG A 81 -8.97 10.33 -5.19
N PHE A 82 -8.88 11.21 -4.20
CA PHE A 82 -9.27 10.94 -2.81
C PHE A 82 -10.77 11.18 -2.68
N ARG A 83 -11.55 10.16 -2.38
CA ARG A 83 -13.01 10.25 -2.22
C ARG A 83 -13.34 10.29 -0.74
N ILE A 84 -13.98 11.36 -0.30
CA ILE A 84 -14.30 11.58 1.10
C ILE A 84 -15.75 11.16 1.31
N GLY A 85 -15.99 10.39 2.38
CA GLY A 85 -17.33 9.97 2.72
C GLY A 85 -17.36 9.16 3.99
N LYS A 86 -18.35 8.26 4.08
CA LYS A 86 -18.51 7.34 5.18
C LYS A 86 -18.97 5.97 4.71
N VAL A 87 -18.58 4.93 5.45
CA VAL A 87 -19.13 3.58 5.36
C VAL A 87 -19.80 3.26 6.68
N GLY A 88 -21.14 3.19 6.69
CA GLY A 88 -21.90 3.19 7.94
C GLY A 88 -21.62 4.48 8.73
N ASN A 89 -21.13 4.34 9.97
CA ASN A 89 -20.74 5.46 10.83
C ASN A 89 -19.26 5.83 10.72
N GLN A 90 -18.45 5.01 10.04
CA GLN A 90 -17.01 5.24 9.90
C GLN A 90 -16.76 6.28 8.82
N LYS A 91 -16.04 7.35 9.15
CA LYS A 91 -15.55 8.31 8.15
C LYS A 91 -14.39 7.68 7.40
N VAL A 92 -14.41 7.77 6.07
CA VAL A 92 -13.41 7.15 5.21
C VAL A 92 -12.89 8.11 4.15
N ILE A 93 -11.63 7.90 3.77
CA ILE A 93 -11.07 8.46 2.55
C ILE A 93 -10.64 7.29 1.67
N LEU A 94 -11.32 7.11 0.54
CA LEU A 94 -11.08 6.02 -0.40
C LEU A 94 -10.25 6.51 -1.59
N VAL A 95 -9.14 5.83 -1.88
CA VAL A 95 -8.23 6.17 -2.97
C VAL A 95 -7.76 4.92 -3.71
N MET A 96 -7.67 5.02 -5.04
CA MET A 96 -7.11 3.96 -5.87
C MET A 96 -5.61 4.15 -5.98
N THR A 97 -4.83 3.09 -5.72
CA THR A 97 -3.37 3.16 -5.81
C THR A 97 -2.90 2.99 -7.24
N GLY A 98 -3.52 2.08 -8.01
CA GLY A 98 -2.91 1.47 -9.20
C GLY A 98 -2.07 0.24 -8.82
N LEU A 99 -1.54 -0.43 -9.84
CA LEU A 99 -0.73 -1.65 -9.65
C LEU A 99 0.71 -1.32 -9.27
N SER A 100 1.38 -2.29 -8.64
CA SER A 100 2.77 -2.23 -8.16
C SER A 100 2.98 -1.42 -6.88
N MET A 101 4.05 -1.80 -6.19
CA MET A 101 4.55 -1.21 -4.95
C MET A 101 4.84 0.28 -5.04
N LEU A 102 5.39 0.75 -6.17
CA LEU A 102 5.70 2.17 -6.38
C LEU A 102 4.44 3.03 -6.23
N ASN A 103 3.35 2.60 -6.89
CA ASN A 103 2.08 3.29 -6.85
C ASN A 103 1.41 3.19 -5.48
N ALA A 104 1.45 2.01 -4.85
CA ALA A 104 0.93 1.82 -3.49
C ALA A 104 1.64 2.72 -2.48
N GLY A 105 2.97 2.77 -2.52
CA GLY A 105 3.81 3.61 -1.66
C GLY A 105 3.49 5.10 -1.83
N ILE A 106 3.57 5.62 -3.06
CA ILE A 106 3.30 7.05 -3.34
C ILE A 106 1.86 7.43 -2.93
N THR A 107 0.87 6.59 -3.22
CA THR A 107 -0.52 6.89 -2.89
C THR A 107 -0.75 6.91 -1.39
N THR A 108 -0.19 5.95 -0.67
CA THR A 108 -0.34 5.84 0.78
C THR A 108 0.42 6.96 1.49
N GLU A 109 1.60 7.32 0.99
CA GLU A 109 2.36 8.47 1.48
C GLU A 109 1.57 9.78 1.31
N LEU A 110 1.00 10.02 0.12
CA LEU A 110 0.13 11.18 -0.10
C LEU A 110 -1.10 11.14 0.81
N LEU A 111 -1.70 9.97 1.01
CA LEU A 111 -2.86 9.83 1.89
C LEU A 111 -2.51 10.22 3.34
N LEU A 112 -1.40 9.71 3.87
CA LEU A 112 -0.90 9.97 5.23
C LEU A 112 -0.44 11.42 5.42
N THR A 113 0.26 11.98 4.43
CA THR A 113 0.79 13.34 4.50
C THR A 113 -0.31 14.41 4.40
N LEU A 114 -1.39 14.14 3.65
CA LEU A 114 -2.41 15.15 3.38
C LEU A 114 -3.59 15.11 4.34
N PHE A 115 -3.97 13.93 4.84
CA PHE A 115 -5.20 13.77 5.59
C PHE A 115 -4.97 13.34 7.04
N SER A 116 -5.84 13.78 7.94
CA SER A 116 -5.85 13.30 9.32
C SER A 116 -6.49 11.91 9.37
N LEU A 117 -5.65 10.88 9.57
CA LEU A 117 -6.08 9.48 9.57
C LEU A 117 -5.89 8.83 10.94
N GLU A 118 -6.75 7.85 11.24
CA GLU A 118 -6.58 6.95 12.39
C GLU A 118 -5.90 5.62 12.00
N GLY A 119 -5.84 5.33 10.70
CA GLY A 119 -5.13 4.19 10.15
C GLY A 119 -5.46 3.96 8.67
N VAL A 120 -4.86 2.93 8.09
CA VAL A 120 -4.99 2.58 6.67
C VAL A 120 -5.43 1.12 6.54
N LEU A 121 -6.48 0.90 5.77
CA LEU A 121 -6.98 -0.41 5.37
C LEU A 121 -6.71 -0.61 3.88
N HIS A 122 -6.00 -1.69 3.55
CA HIS A 122 -5.86 -2.15 2.18
C HIS A 122 -6.71 -3.40 1.96
N TYR A 123 -7.43 -3.46 0.84
CA TYR A 123 -8.07 -4.70 0.38
C TYR A 123 -7.93 -4.85 -1.13
N GLY A 124 -7.95 -6.10 -1.58
CA GLY A 124 -7.91 -6.47 -2.98
C GLY A 124 -8.01 -7.98 -3.16
N ILE A 125 -7.88 -8.43 -4.41
CA ILE A 125 -7.79 -9.84 -4.78
C ILE A 125 -6.33 -10.30 -4.77
N ALA A 126 -6.10 -11.57 -4.42
CA ALA A 126 -4.78 -12.16 -4.41
C ALA A 126 -4.82 -13.60 -4.94
N GLY A 127 -3.72 -14.01 -5.58
CA GLY A 127 -3.42 -15.43 -5.77
C GLY A 127 -2.94 -16.03 -4.46
N ASN A 128 -3.23 -17.32 -4.23
CA ASN A 128 -2.76 -18.02 -3.04
C ASN A 128 -1.83 -19.18 -3.43
N ALA A 129 -0.80 -19.41 -2.63
CA ALA A 129 0.11 -20.55 -2.76
C ALA A 129 -0.16 -21.65 -1.72
N ASN A 130 -1.10 -21.41 -0.78
CA ASN A 130 -1.47 -22.38 0.24
C ASN A 130 -2.51 -23.35 -0.34
N PRO A 131 -2.18 -24.65 -0.53
CA PRO A 131 -3.09 -25.61 -1.17
C PRO A 131 -4.39 -25.85 -0.38
N ASN A 132 -4.45 -25.39 0.87
CA ASN A 132 -5.65 -25.48 1.71
C ASN A 132 -6.63 -24.32 1.51
N LEU A 133 -6.25 -23.26 0.79
CA LEU A 133 -7.11 -22.14 0.46
C LEU A 133 -7.80 -22.37 -0.89
N GLN A 134 -9.04 -21.91 -0.99
CA GLN A 134 -9.88 -22.05 -2.17
C GLN A 134 -10.23 -20.69 -2.79
N ILE A 135 -10.70 -20.71 -4.04
CA ILE A 135 -11.13 -19.49 -4.72
C ILE A 135 -12.25 -18.80 -3.94
N GLY A 136 -12.03 -17.51 -3.66
CA GLY A 136 -12.95 -16.66 -2.92
C GLY A 136 -12.96 -16.90 -1.42
N ASP A 137 -11.96 -17.59 -0.87
CA ASP A 137 -11.62 -17.45 0.54
C ASP A 137 -11.08 -16.04 0.80
N VAL A 138 -11.29 -15.54 2.02
CA VAL A 138 -10.80 -14.24 2.46
C VAL A 138 -9.71 -14.47 3.50
N THR A 139 -8.53 -13.94 3.23
CA THR A 139 -7.35 -14.09 4.08
C THR A 139 -6.94 -12.76 4.64
N ILE A 140 -6.51 -12.77 5.90
CA ILE A 140 -6.01 -11.58 6.58
C ILE A 140 -4.58 -11.88 7.00
N PRO A 141 -3.58 -11.21 6.41
CA PRO A 141 -2.19 -11.53 6.69
C PRO A 141 -1.81 -11.08 8.10
N GLU A 142 -1.09 -11.93 8.84
CA GLU A 142 -0.36 -11.57 10.05
C GLU A 142 0.95 -10.87 9.67
N TYR A 143 1.55 -11.27 8.54
CA TYR A 143 2.76 -10.70 7.99
C TYR A 143 2.66 -10.54 6.47
N TRP A 144 3.41 -9.59 5.94
CA TRP A 144 3.65 -9.43 4.51
C TRP A 144 5.17 -9.37 4.25
N ALA A 145 5.57 -9.70 3.03
CA ALA A 145 6.97 -9.78 2.63
C ALA A 145 7.13 -9.33 1.18
N HIS A 146 8.27 -8.71 0.87
CA HIS A 146 8.66 -8.47 -0.51
C HIS A 146 9.77 -9.43 -0.92
N SER A 147 9.48 -10.19 -1.97
CA SER A 147 10.40 -11.15 -2.56
C SER A 147 11.02 -10.60 -3.85
N GLY A 148 11.17 -9.28 -3.97
CA GLY A 148 11.55 -8.61 -5.23
C GLY A 148 13.05 -8.46 -5.43
N LEU A 149 13.83 -8.49 -4.35
CA LEU A 149 15.27 -8.24 -4.39
C LEU A 149 16.05 -9.56 -4.42
N TRP A 150 16.95 -9.67 -5.40
CA TRP A 150 17.70 -10.88 -5.68
C TRP A 150 19.10 -10.53 -6.18
N ASN A 151 20.11 -11.27 -5.71
CA ASN A 151 21.48 -11.13 -6.17
C ASN A 151 21.94 -12.36 -6.95
N TRP A 152 22.42 -12.10 -8.16
CA TRP A 152 22.94 -13.13 -9.04
C TRP A 152 24.36 -13.50 -8.64
N GLN A 153 24.62 -14.79 -8.44
CA GLN A 153 25.95 -15.26 -8.09
C GLN A 153 26.88 -15.19 -9.29
N ARG A 154 28.06 -14.59 -9.10
CA ARG A 154 29.07 -14.45 -10.16
C ARG A 154 29.44 -15.81 -10.75
N PHE A 155 29.55 -15.87 -12.07
CA PHE A 155 30.00 -17.07 -12.78
C PHE A 155 31.36 -17.56 -12.23
N GLY A 156 31.51 -18.88 -12.08
CA GLY A 156 32.69 -19.52 -11.51
C GLY A 156 32.75 -19.52 -9.97
N SER A 157 31.87 -18.79 -9.29
CA SER A 157 31.71 -18.87 -7.83
C SER A 157 30.66 -19.93 -7.50
N GLY A 158 31.01 -20.90 -6.66
CA GLY A 158 30.09 -21.91 -6.14
C GLY A 158 29.32 -21.42 -4.90
N PRO A 159 28.32 -22.17 -4.41
CA PRO A 159 27.44 -21.73 -3.33
C PRO A 159 28.17 -21.24 -2.08
N ASN A 160 29.32 -21.80 -1.72
CA ASN A 160 30.07 -21.42 -0.52
C ASN A 160 30.94 -20.16 -0.68
N ASN A 161 31.05 -19.62 -1.90
CA ASN A 161 31.77 -18.38 -2.12
C ASN A 161 30.93 -17.18 -1.63
N PRO A 162 31.59 -16.14 -1.08
CA PRO A 162 30.90 -14.96 -0.59
C PRO A 162 30.18 -14.22 -1.72
N LEU A 163 28.98 -13.75 -1.45
CA LEU A 163 28.25 -12.84 -2.33
C LEU A 163 28.79 -11.42 -2.19
N ALA A 164 28.55 -10.58 -3.19
CA ALA A 164 28.82 -9.15 -3.07
C ALA A 164 28.10 -8.62 -1.82
N LEU A 165 28.73 -7.77 -1.01
CA LEU A 165 28.13 -7.15 0.19
C LEU A 165 27.56 -8.11 1.26
N GLU A 166 27.80 -9.42 1.18
CA GLU A 166 27.34 -10.39 2.20
C GLU A 166 27.87 -10.04 3.60
N SER A 167 29.10 -9.52 3.67
CA SER A 167 29.72 -9.04 4.91
C SER A 167 28.96 -7.88 5.57
N ASN A 168 28.10 -7.17 4.82
CA ASN A 168 27.30 -6.06 5.31
C ASN A 168 25.89 -6.50 5.76
N GLY A 169 25.57 -7.79 5.70
CA GLY A 169 24.27 -8.32 6.05
C GLY A 169 23.20 -8.21 4.95
N ASP A 170 23.57 -7.74 3.76
CA ASP A 170 22.64 -7.47 2.67
C ASP A 170 22.03 -8.74 2.05
N PHE A 171 22.54 -9.93 2.40
CA PHE A 171 22.08 -11.20 1.88
C PHE A 171 21.86 -12.20 3.00
N THR A 172 20.87 -13.08 2.80
CA THR A 172 20.63 -14.21 3.69
C THR A 172 20.81 -15.52 2.93
N ARG A 173 21.45 -16.49 3.58
CA ARG A 173 21.51 -17.88 3.11
C ARG A 173 20.38 -18.74 3.67
N GLU A 174 19.53 -18.18 4.53
CA GLU A 174 18.50 -18.93 5.27
C GLU A 174 17.17 -19.00 4.53
N ILE A 175 16.72 -17.89 3.93
CA ILE A 175 15.36 -17.77 3.37
C ILE A 175 15.22 -18.48 2.02
N GLY A 176 16.33 -18.61 1.29
CA GLY A 176 16.41 -19.47 0.11
C GLY A 176 17.16 -18.87 -1.06
N TYR A 177 17.57 -19.74 -1.97
CA TYR A 177 18.21 -19.40 -3.23
C TYR A 177 17.69 -20.34 -4.33
N LEU A 178 17.76 -19.87 -5.57
CA LEU A 178 17.39 -20.66 -6.73
C LEU A 178 18.67 -21.08 -7.47
N ARG A 179 18.86 -22.39 -7.61
CA ARG A 179 19.92 -22.96 -8.45
C ARG A 179 19.37 -23.29 -9.83
N PHE A 180 19.80 -22.55 -10.85
CA PHE A 180 19.26 -22.70 -12.20
C PHE A 180 19.56 -24.07 -12.83
N ALA A 181 20.68 -24.70 -12.46
CA ALA A 181 21.03 -26.04 -12.95
C ALA A 181 19.92 -27.09 -12.65
N ASN A 182 19.19 -26.93 -11.54
CA ASN A 182 18.11 -27.85 -11.16
C ASN A 182 16.90 -27.83 -12.11
N TYR A 183 16.78 -26.80 -12.96
CA TYR A 183 15.69 -26.61 -13.91
C TYR A 183 16.14 -26.83 -15.37
N SER A 184 17.34 -27.40 -15.56
CA SER A 184 17.85 -27.70 -16.90
C SER A 184 17.16 -28.93 -17.47
N ILE A 185 16.75 -28.87 -18.74
CA ILE A 185 16.07 -29.97 -19.44
C ILE A 185 16.97 -31.21 -19.49
N THR A 186 18.25 -30.99 -19.78
CA THR A 186 19.26 -32.03 -19.66
C THR A 186 19.82 -32.03 -18.24
N PRO A 187 19.86 -33.18 -17.56
CA PRO A 187 20.53 -33.29 -16.27
C PRO A 187 22.01 -32.95 -16.45
N SER A 188 22.40 -31.71 -16.13
CA SER A 188 23.79 -31.29 -16.06
C SER A 188 24.18 -31.06 -14.60
N SER A 189 25.46 -31.25 -14.28
CA SER A 189 25.95 -30.95 -12.93
C SER A 189 25.89 -29.46 -12.62
N ASP A 190 25.96 -28.58 -13.63
CA ASP A 190 25.92 -27.12 -13.49
C ASP A 190 25.52 -26.41 -14.79
N ASN A 191 25.28 -25.09 -14.74
CA ASN A 191 25.09 -24.24 -15.91
C ASN A 191 25.63 -22.81 -15.71
N PHE A 192 25.72 -22.03 -16.79
CA PHE A 192 26.24 -20.66 -16.75
C PHE A 192 25.37 -19.67 -15.96
N LEU A 193 24.10 -20.01 -15.68
CA LEU A 193 23.18 -19.17 -14.92
C LEU A 193 23.42 -19.27 -13.40
N ASN A 194 24.12 -20.29 -12.92
CA ASN A 194 24.56 -20.40 -11.53
C ASN A 194 23.37 -20.28 -10.53
N ASN A 195 23.55 -19.54 -9.43
CA ASN A 195 22.56 -19.36 -8.37
C ASN A 195 22.09 -17.91 -8.28
N VAL A 196 20.85 -17.70 -7.83
CA VAL A 196 20.35 -16.39 -7.41
C VAL A 196 19.86 -16.45 -5.96
N TRP A 197 20.26 -15.47 -5.16
CA TRP A 197 20.08 -15.44 -3.70
C TRP A 197 19.11 -14.33 -3.31
N TYR A 198 18.21 -14.61 -2.37
CA TYR A 198 17.27 -13.61 -1.88
C TYR A 198 18.00 -12.51 -1.08
N GLN A 199 17.60 -11.28 -1.32
CA GLN A 199 18.02 -10.10 -0.57
C GLN A 199 16.84 -9.57 0.24
N PRO A 200 16.94 -9.50 1.58
CA PRO A 200 15.93 -8.87 2.41
C PRO A 200 15.72 -7.39 2.07
N GLU A 201 14.53 -6.88 2.35
CA GLU A 201 14.27 -5.44 2.26
C GLU A 201 14.99 -4.67 3.36
N GLU A 202 15.40 -3.44 3.04
CA GLU A 202 15.97 -2.51 4.00
C GLU A 202 14.87 -1.59 4.54
N ILE A 203 14.84 -1.43 5.86
CA ILE A 203 13.91 -0.52 6.55
C ILE A 203 14.67 0.40 7.51
N PHE A 204 14.06 1.54 7.79
CA PHE A 204 14.48 2.45 8.85
C PHE A 204 13.34 2.53 9.86
N THR A 205 13.59 2.05 11.08
CA THR A 205 12.58 1.97 12.13
C THR A 205 12.35 3.35 12.75
N VAL A 206 11.09 3.66 13.08
CA VAL A 206 10.72 4.97 13.66
C VAL A 206 11.40 5.20 15.02
N ASP A 207 11.52 4.13 15.82
CA ASP A 207 12.17 4.14 17.13
C ASP A 207 13.68 3.79 17.05
N GLY A 208 14.22 3.65 15.84
CA GLY A 208 15.61 3.30 15.57
C GLY A 208 16.57 4.49 15.60
N SER A 209 17.85 4.22 15.36
CA SER A 209 18.83 5.28 15.12
C SER A 209 18.69 5.79 13.68
N PRO A 210 18.57 7.12 13.45
CA PRO A 210 18.49 7.67 12.10
C PRO A 210 19.63 7.17 11.20
N GLU A 211 19.31 6.89 9.93
CA GLU A 211 20.26 6.39 8.92
C GLU A 211 20.88 5.01 9.24
N VAL A 212 20.44 4.35 10.31
CA VAL A 212 20.77 2.95 10.58
C VAL A 212 19.67 2.07 10.02
N ARG A 213 20.02 1.33 8.97
CA ARG A 213 19.11 0.39 8.31
C ARG A 213 19.04 -0.94 9.06
N GLU A 214 17.88 -1.58 8.95
CA GLU A 214 17.66 -2.97 9.37
C GLU A 214 17.16 -3.78 8.17
N HIS A 215 17.39 -5.09 8.20
CA HIS A 215 16.92 -6.02 7.17
C HIS A 215 15.72 -6.81 7.67
N ILE A 216 14.66 -6.87 6.87
CA ILE A 216 13.43 -7.58 7.24
C ILE A 216 12.90 -8.43 6.09
N PHE A 217 12.39 -9.61 6.43
CA PHE A 217 11.61 -10.44 5.51
C PHE A 217 10.13 -10.36 5.83
N LYS A 218 9.74 -10.56 7.10
CA LYS A 218 8.36 -10.55 7.54
C LYS A 218 8.03 -9.21 8.19
N VAL A 219 7.31 -8.36 7.48
CA VAL A 219 6.77 -7.13 8.02
C VAL A 219 5.44 -7.46 8.74
N PRO A 220 5.33 -7.21 10.06
CA PRO A 220 4.10 -7.52 10.79
C PRO A 220 2.97 -6.56 10.40
N VAL A 221 1.74 -7.07 10.39
CA VAL A 221 0.53 -6.25 10.37
C VAL A 221 0.20 -5.81 11.80
N ASP A 222 -0.34 -4.60 11.97
CA ASP A 222 -0.70 -4.06 13.30
C ASP A 222 -1.72 -5.00 14.00
N SER A 223 -1.39 -5.40 15.23
CA SER A 223 -2.14 -6.40 15.99
C SER A 223 -3.59 -6.00 16.25
N ARG A 224 -3.90 -4.69 16.33
CA ARG A 224 -5.26 -4.20 16.54
C ARG A 224 -6.14 -4.53 15.33
N TYR A 225 -5.59 -4.39 14.12
CA TYR A 225 -6.32 -4.79 12.91
C TYR A 225 -6.54 -6.30 12.86
N LEU A 226 -5.56 -7.10 13.29
CA LEU A 226 -5.70 -8.55 13.35
C LEU A 226 -6.75 -8.98 14.38
N GLU A 227 -6.85 -8.30 15.53
CA GLU A 227 -7.89 -8.54 16.54
C GLU A 227 -9.28 -8.21 16.00
N VAL A 228 -9.45 -7.04 15.37
CA VAL A 228 -10.71 -6.65 14.73
C VAL A 228 -11.10 -7.64 13.64
N ALA A 229 -10.15 -8.03 12.80
CA ALA A 229 -10.31 -9.01 11.73
C ALA A 229 -10.84 -10.36 12.23
N LYS A 230 -10.34 -10.86 13.36
CA LYS A 230 -10.79 -12.11 13.99
C LYS A 230 -12.25 -12.07 14.44
N MET A 231 -12.81 -10.88 14.67
CA MET A 231 -14.21 -10.71 15.07
C MET A 231 -15.18 -10.67 13.89
N VAL A 232 -14.68 -10.54 12.65
CA VAL A 232 -15.52 -10.44 11.46
C VAL A 232 -16.06 -11.84 11.11
N GLU A 233 -17.37 -11.96 10.93
CA GLU A 233 -17.95 -13.09 10.20
C GLU A 233 -18.13 -12.68 8.73
N VAL A 234 -17.41 -13.34 7.81
CA VAL A 234 -17.60 -13.11 6.37
C VAL A 234 -18.86 -13.85 5.92
N ILE A 235 -19.95 -13.10 5.79
CA ILE A 235 -21.12 -13.53 5.04
C ILE A 235 -20.83 -13.28 3.56
N ILE A 236 -20.61 -14.35 2.80
CA ILE A 236 -20.42 -14.23 1.36
C ILE A 236 -21.75 -13.81 0.74
N LEU A 237 -21.80 -12.55 0.33
CA LEU A 237 -22.83 -12.08 -0.59
C LEU A 237 -22.56 -12.72 -1.95
N TYR A 238 -23.52 -13.52 -2.41
CA TYR A 238 -23.57 -14.14 -3.74
C TYR A 238 -23.14 -13.19 -4.88
N ASN A 239 -23.36 -11.88 -4.72
CA ASN A 239 -22.94 -10.84 -5.66
C ASN A 239 -21.41 -10.66 -5.78
N PHE A 240 -20.65 -10.83 -4.69
CA PHE A 240 -19.18 -10.76 -4.71
C PHE A 240 -18.57 -11.91 -5.52
N MET A 241 -19.14 -13.12 -5.38
CA MET A 241 -18.73 -14.27 -6.19
C MET A 241 -19.09 -14.10 -7.67
N LYS A 242 -20.24 -13.52 -8.00
CA LYS A 242 -20.59 -13.22 -9.41
C LYS A 242 -19.58 -12.29 -10.08
N GLN A 243 -19.02 -11.32 -9.34
CA GLN A 243 -18.05 -10.39 -9.88
C GLN A 243 -16.68 -11.02 -10.07
N ILE A 244 -16.21 -11.82 -9.10
CA ILE A 244 -14.99 -12.64 -9.23
C ILE A 244 -15.13 -13.60 -10.42
N LEU A 245 -16.26 -14.31 -10.53
CA LEU A 245 -16.52 -15.26 -11.62
C LEU A 245 -16.72 -14.59 -12.99
N GLY A 246 -17.17 -13.33 -13.01
CA GLY A 246 -17.23 -12.51 -14.22
C GLY A 246 -15.85 -12.26 -14.84
N CYS A 247 -14.81 -12.10 -14.02
CA CYS A 247 -13.42 -11.98 -14.48
C CYS A 247 -12.88 -13.29 -15.08
N PHE A 248 -13.32 -14.45 -14.59
CA PHE A 248 -12.89 -15.76 -15.11
C PHE A 248 -13.60 -16.19 -16.40
N LYS A 249 -14.68 -15.51 -16.82
CA LYS A 249 -15.42 -15.84 -18.06
C LYS A 249 -14.58 -15.67 -19.35
N TYR A 250 -13.40 -15.04 -19.25
CA TYR A 250 -12.46 -14.83 -20.36
C TYR A 250 -11.38 -15.94 -20.51
N HIS A 251 -11.28 -16.91 -19.60
CA HIS A 251 -10.40 -18.07 -19.73
C HIS A 251 -11.19 -19.37 -19.53
N GLN A 252 -10.92 -20.36 -20.38
CA GLN A 252 -11.72 -21.56 -20.63
C GLN A 252 -12.00 -22.47 -19.40
N ASP A 253 -13.06 -23.27 -19.56
CA ASP A 253 -13.52 -24.45 -18.79
C ASP A 253 -14.35 -24.23 -17.50
N TRP A 254 -15.68 -24.15 -17.71
CA TRP A 254 -16.72 -23.96 -16.68
C TRP A 254 -17.30 -25.26 -16.09
N ASP A 255 -17.05 -26.43 -16.67
CA ASP A 255 -17.77 -27.66 -16.32
C ASP A 255 -17.34 -28.26 -14.96
N PHE A 256 -16.18 -27.86 -14.42
CA PHE A 256 -15.71 -28.32 -13.10
C PHE A 256 -16.45 -27.64 -11.93
N TYR A 257 -16.98 -26.43 -12.12
CA TYR A 257 -17.43 -25.56 -11.02
C TYR A 257 -18.94 -25.59 -10.73
N GLN A 258 -19.76 -26.19 -11.61
CA GLN A 258 -21.21 -26.27 -11.36
C GLN A 258 -21.61 -27.29 -10.27
N ASN A 259 -20.71 -28.22 -9.91
CA ASN A 259 -21.03 -29.32 -9.00
C ASN A 259 -20.63 -29.10 -7.52
N THR A 260 -20.02 -27.96 -7.15
CA THR A 260 -19.72 -27.66 -5.76
C THR A 260 -20.80 -26.77 -5.14
N SER A 261 -21.60 -27.34 -4.23
CA SER A 261 -22.61 -26.63 -3.45
C SER A 261 -22.02 -25.38 -2.76
N LEU A 262 -22.48 -24.20 -3.15
CA LEU A 262 -22.10 -22.88 -2.62
C LEU A 262 -22.59 -22.61 -1.17
N SER A 263 -22.96 -23.64 -0.41
CA SER A 263 -23.62 -23.49 0.91
C SER A 263 -22.68 -23.59 2.11
N LYS A 264 -21.36 -23.70 1.92
CA LYS A 264 -20.42 -23.77 3.05
C LYS A 264 -19.96 -22.37 3.45
N LYS A 265 -20.17 -22.01 4.72
CA LYS A 265 -19.50 -20.88 5.39
C LYS A 265 -18.01 -20.92 5.02
N LYS A 266 -17.53 -19.94 4.24
CA LYS A 266 -16.11 -19.87 3.91
C LYS A 266 -15.35 -19.33 5.10
N LYS A 267 -14.14 -19.85 5.30
CA LYS A 267 -13.33 -19.57 6.48
C LYS A 267 -12.54 -18.29 6.26
N ILE A 268 -12.52 -17.42 7.27
CA ILE A 268 -11.44 -16.45 7.40
C ILE A 268 -10.25 -17.22 7.96
N GLN A 269 -9.12 -17.17 7.28
CA GLN A 269 -7.87 -17.69 7.80
C GLN A 269 -6.90 -16.52 7.99
N THR A 270 -6.26 -16.48 9.15
CA THR A 270 -5.05 -15.68 9.33
C THR A 270 -3.90 -16.43 8.65
N CYS A 271 -3.04 -15.72 7.94
CA CYS A 271 -1.92 -16.30 7.18
C CYS A 271 -0.62 -15.57 7.48
#